data_AF-A0A2P7TSX7-F1
#
_entry.id   AF-A0A2P7TSX7-F1
#
_cell.length_a   1.000
_cell.length_b   1.000
_cell.length_c   1.000
_cell.angle_alpha   90.00
_cell.angle_beta   90.00
_cell.angle_gamma   90.00
#
_symmetry.space_group_name_H-M   'P 1'
#
loop_
_entity.id
_entity.type
_entity.pdbx_description
1 polymer ?
#
loop_
_entity_poly.entity_id
_entity_poly.type
_entity_poly.pdbx_seq_one_letter_code
_entity_poly.pdbx_strand_id
1 'polypeptide(L)'
;MLKKVTFFCLLAVFAFSANAVAQSSDAMIASIAKYNDNVNADIAAEKLFSHRVTLNTESVKTRFWGKFSKYQENLTCYFEVRDGLTILKKIIILSDIADRQSYTDMLFDESGNPVLVFYTNNLKNASSSNDRYMYNNRKLIYYSTTKNTELGAETDSYDESNFETKHINDGLEMMTKAENYKKMFDAIAKVQMSQF
;
A
#
# COMPACT_ATOMS: atom_id res chain seq x y z
N MET A 1 -9.60 -56.01 46.39
CA MET A 1 -10.10 -55.46 45.11
C MET A 1 -10.45 -53.98 45.33
N LEU A 2 -9.53 -53.07 44.99
CA LEU A 2 -9.76 -51.63 45.07
C LEU A 2 -9.68 -51.08 43.63
N LYS A 3 -10.77 -50.46 43.17
CA LYS A 3 -10.93 -49.96 41.80
C LYS A 3 -10.06 -48.71 41.59
N LYS A 4 -9.42 -48.66 40.42
CA LYS A 4 -8.60 -47.57 39.91
C LYS A 4 -9.43 -46.28 39.83
N VAL A 5 -8.95 -45.21 40.45
CA VAL A 5 -9.46 -43.85 40.27
C VAL A 5 -8.67 -43.23 39.12
N THR A 6 -9.29 -43.14 37.95
CA THR A 6 -8.70 -42.46 36.79
C THR A 6 -8.99 -40.97 36.91
N PHE A 7 -7.93 -40.17 37.08
CA PHE A 7 -7.98 -38.72 37.10
C PHE A 7 -8.23 -38.21 35.68
N PHE A 8 -9.44 -37.70 35.41
CA PHE A 8 -9.81 -37.09 34.14
C PHE A 8 -9.47 -35.60 34.21
N CYS A 9 -8.35 -35.18 33.61
CA CYS A 9 -8.06 -33.77 33.39
C CYS A 9 -9.02 -33.22 32.33
N LEU A 10 -10.03 -32.47 32.78
CA LEU A 10 -10.87 -31.64 31.91
C LEU A 10 -10.00 -30.46 31.42
N LEU A 11 -9.38 -30.61 30.25
CA LEU A 11 -8.81 -29.48 29.50
C LEU A 11 -9.98 -28.62 29.01
N ALA A 12 -10.37 -27.64 29.82
CA ALA A 12 -11.14 -26.49 29.35
C ALA A 12 -10.23 -25.68 28.43
N VAL A 13 -10.16 -26.08 27.16
CA VAL A 13 -9.72 -25.19 26.09
C VAL A 13 -10.74 -24.07 26.08
N PHE A 14 -10.35 -22.92 26.64
CA PHE A 14 -11.04 -21.67 26.40
C PHE A 14 -11.12 -21.50 24.90
N ALA A 15 -12.31 -21.75 24.35
CA ALA A 15 -12.75 -21.17 23.10
C ALA A 15 -12.69 -19.65 23.31
N PHE A 16 -11.53 -19.06 23.02
CA PHE A 16 -11.47 -17.67 22.62
C PHE A 16 -12.32 -17.60 21.36
N SER A 17 -13.57 -17.26 21.58
CA SER A 17 -14.50 -16.81 20.58
C SER A 17 -13.82 -15.63 19.90
N ALA A 18 -13.22 -15.91 18.74
CA ALA A 18 -12.87 -14.89 17.76
C ALA A 18 -14.17 -14.31 17.19
N ASN A 19 -14.93 -13.61 18.03
CA ASN A 19 -15.87 -12.60 17.58
C ASN A 19 -15.04 -11.34 17.30
N ALA A 20 -14.15 -11.42 16.30
CA ALA A 20 -13.81 -10.24 15.54
C ALA A 20 -15.10 -9.87 14.82
N VAL A 21 -15.89 -8.98 15.43
CA VAL A 21 -17.06 -8.41 14.77
C VAL A 21 -16.54 -7.85 13.46
N ALA A 22 -16.96 -8.44 12.35
CA ALA A 22 -16.58 -7.96 11.02
C ALA A 22 -16.97 -6.48 10.95
N GLN A 23 -15.97 -5.60 10.98
CA GLN A 23 -16.18 -4.18 10.80
C GLN A 23 -16.79 -3.99 9.42
N SER A 24 -17.82 -3.14 9.30
CA SER A 24 -18.40 -2.84 8.00
C SER A 24 -17.33 -2.25 7.07
N SER A 25 -17.43 -2.53 5.77
CA SER A 25 -16.48 -2.03 4.77
C SER A 25 -16.36 -0.50 4.85
N ASP A 26 -17.46 0.23 5.09
CA ASP A 26 -17.45 1.69 5.29
C ASP A 26 -16.58 2.16 6.47
N ALA A 27 -16.70 1.50 7.62
CA ALA A 27 -15.92 1.88 8.78
C ALA A 27 -14.42 1.56 8.56
N MET A 28 -14.11 0.49 7.81
CA MET A 28 -12.74 0.16 7.44
C MET A 28 -12.17 1.18 6.46
N ILE A 29 -12.93 1.58 5.43
CA ILE A 29 -12.56 2.62 4.46
C ILE A 29 -12.24 3.93 5.17
N ALA A 30 -13.11 4.36 6.10
CA ALA A 30 -12.89 5.58 6.89
C ALA A 30 -11.63 5.48 7.78
N SER A 31 -11.37 4.31 8.36
CA SER A 31 -10.16 4.05 9.15
C SER A 31 -8.90 4.17 8.32
N ILE A 32 -8.88 3.58 7.11
CA ILE A 32 -7.75 3.66 6.18
C ILE A 32 -7.51 5.10 5.73
N ALA A 33 -8.58 5.85 5.41
CA ALA A 33 -8.46 7.27 5.04
C ALA A 33 -7.84 8.09 6.17
N LYS A 34 -8.34 7.94 7.40
CA LYS A 34 -7.79 8.62 8.58
C LYS A 34 -6.32 8.23 8.84
N TYR A 35 -5.98 6.96 8.68
CA TYR A 35 -4.61 6.49 8.82
C TYR A 35 -3.69 7.14 7.78
N ASN A 36 -4.13 7.24 6.52
CA ASN A 36 -3.38 7.94 5.47
C ASN A 36 -3.14 9.42 5.82
N ASP A 37 -4.16 10.11 6.31
CA ASP A 37 -4.06 11.52 6.69
C ASP A 37 -3.08 11.74 7.84
N ASN A 38 -3.10 10.85 8.84
CA ASN A 38 -2.14 10.89 9.94
C ASN A 38 -0.70 10.68 9.44
N VAL A 39 -0.47 9.69 8.57
CA VAL A 39 0.86 9.45 7.99
C VAL A 39 1.32 10.64 7.14
N ASN A 40 0.42 11.26 6.37
CA ASN A 40 0.74 12.49 5.62
C ASN A 40 1.12 13.64 6.55
N ALA A 41 0.40 13.81 7.66
CA ALA A 41 0.71 14.82 8.66
C ALA A 41 2.07 14.56 9.33
N ASP A 42 2.39 13.30 9.62
CA ASP A 42 3.68 12.92 10.20
C ASP A 42 4.85 13.10 9.21
N ILE A 43 4.63 12.87 7.91
CA ILE A 43 5.60 13.21 6.85
C ILE A 43 5.82 14.72 6.80
N ALA A 44 4.75 15.51 6.77
CA ALA A 44 4.83 16.98 6.70
C ALA A 44 5.48 17.58 7.94
N ALA A 45 5.31 16.95 9.10
CA ALA A 45 5.95 17.31 10.37
C ALA A 45 7.34 16.68 10.56
N GLU A 46 7.90 16.02 9.53
CA GLU A 46 9.23 15.40 9.53
C GLU A 46 9.46 14.37 10.66
N LYS A 47 8.40 13.67 11.08
CA LYS A 47 8.49 12.65 12.15
C LYS A 47 8.94 11.28 11.68
N LEU A 48 8.93 11.04 10.36
CA LEU A 48 9.30 9.76 9.76
C LEU A 48 10.70 9.83 9.13
N PHE A 49 11.44 8.73 9.23
CA PHE A 49 12.65 8.55 8.44
C PHE A 49 12.30 8.37 6.97
N SER A 50 13.25 8.70 6.09
CA SER A 50 13.05 8.49 4.65
C SER A 50 14.26 7.87 3.96
N HIS A 51 13.97 7.02 2.98
CA HIS A 51 14.92 6.59 1.95
C HIS A 51 14.47 7.11 0.60
N ARG A 52 15.40 7.69 -0.14
CA ARG A 52 15.16 8.18 -1.50
C ARG A 52 15.96 7.34 -2.47
N VAL A 53 15.27 6.78 -3.46
CA VAL A 53 15.86 5.93 -4.51
C VAL A 53 15.44 6.48 -5.86
N THR A 54 16.40 6.69 -6.75
CA THR A 54 16.10 6.99 -8.15
C THR A 54 16.45 5.78 -9.00
N LEU A 55 15.45 5.22 -9.67
CA LEU A 55 15.63 4.14 -10.64
C LEU A 55 15.78 4.72 -12.04
N ASN A 56 16.61 4.07 -12.85
CA ASN A 56 16.88 4.45 -14.24
C ASN A 56 17.33 5.92 -14.37
N THR A 57 18.31 6.30 -13.55
CA THR A 57 19.02 7.57 -13.71
C THR A 57 19.57 7.65 -15.13
N GLU A 58 19.20 8.72 -15.86
CA GLU A 58 19.64 8.91 -17.24
C GLU A 58 21.17 8.79 -17.32
N SER A 59 21.63 7.73 -17.99
CA SER A 59 23.02 7.53 -18.36
C SER A 59 23.05 7.38 -19.87
N VAL A 60 23.81 8.24 -20.54
CA VAL A 60 24.04 8.20 -22.00
C VAL A 60 24.57 6.85 -22.49
N LYS A 61 25.01 5.98 -21.55
CA LYS A 61 25.63 4.68 -21.82
C LYS A 61 24.76 3.47 -21.45
N THR A 62 23.66 3.66 -20.72
CA THR A 62 22.86 2.54 -20.19
C THR A 62 21.58 2.42 -20.98
N ARG A 63 21.31 1.24 -21.54
CA ARG A 63 20.07 0.95 -22.27
C ARG A 63 18.88 1.23 -21.36
N PHE A 64 17.92 2.03 -21.83
CA PHE A 64 16.64 2.18 -21.17
C PHE A 64 15.94 0.83 -21.03
N TRP A 65 15.27 0.63 -19.91
CA TRP A 65 14.36 -0.49 -19.76
C TRP A 65 13.18 -0.32 -20.74
N GLY A 66 13.11 -1.18 -21.77
CA GLY A 66 12.00 -1.24 -22.72
C GLY A 66 12.12 -0.33 -23.95
N LYS A 67 10.97 -0.03 -24.58
CA LYS A 67 10.86 0.77 -25.83
C LYS A 67 10.61 2.27 -25.57
N PHE A 68 10.66 2.72 -24.33
CA PHE A 68 10.38 4.12 -23.98
C PHE A 68 11.63 4.98 -24.14
N SER A 69 11.46 6.16 -24.73
CA SER A 69 12.55 7.13 -24.95
C SER A 69 13.08 7.74 -23.65
N LYS A 70 12.29 7.72 -22.58
CA LYS A 70 12.64 8.18 -21.22
C LYS A 70 11.80 7.41 -20.19
N TYR A 71 12.46 6.87 -19.18
CA TYR A 71 11.81 6.28 -18.00
C TYR A 71 12.71 6.48 -16.79
N GLN A 72 12.24 7.23 -15.79
CA GLN A 72 12.90 7.43 -14.50
C GLN A 72 11.84 7.32 -13.41
N GLU A 73 12.17 6.66 -12.29
CA GLU A 73 11.31 6.68 -11.09
C GLU A 73 12.06 7.27 -9.92
N ASN A 74 11.44 8.23 -9.23
CA ASN A 74 11.91 8.79 -7.98
C ASN A 74 11.01 8.28 -6.86
N LEU A 75 11.57 7.46 -5.99
CA LEU A 75 10.88 6.80 -4.91
C LEU A 75 11.30 7.40 -3.59
N THR A 76 10.33 7.68 -2.72
CA THR A 76 10.57 8.02 -1.32
C THR A 76 9.82 7.05 -0.43
N CYS A 77 10.55 6.25 0.33
CA CYS A 77 10.00 5.34 1.34
C CYS A 77 10.05 6.03 2.70
N TYR A 78 8.90 6.21 3.35
CA TYR A 78 8.76 6.76 4.70
C TYR A 78 8.48 5.65 5.70
N PHE A 79 9.26 5.63 6.78
CA PHE A 79 9.22 4.57 7.78
C PHE A 79 9.56 5.10 9.17
N GLU A 80 9.18 4.34 10.18
CA GLU A 80 9.62 4.56 11.55
C GLU A 80 10.62 3.47 11.97
N VAL A 81 11.41 3.74 12.99
CA VAL A 81 12.22 2.75 13.68
C VAL A 81 11.66 2.59 15.08
N ARG A 82 11.13 1.40 15.39
CA ARG A 82 10.54 1.07 16.69
C ARG A 82 11.14 -0.24 17.16
N ASP A 83 11.70 -0.25 18.36
CA ASP A 83 12.35 -1.42 18.97
C ASP A 83 13.41 -2.07 18.08
N GLY A 84 14.16 -1.25 17.34
CA GLY A 84 15.18 -1.72 16.41
C GLY A 84 14.63 -2.34 15.12
N LEU A 85 13.33 -2.27 14.87
CA LEU A 85 12.68 -2.73 13.63
C LEU A 85 12.28 -1.53 12.77
N THR A 86 12.46 -1.67 11.45
CA THR A 86 11.97 -0.70 10.47
C THR A 86 10.53 -1.04 10.09
N ILE A 87 9.61 -0.11 10.33
CA ILE A 87 8.18 -0.26 9.99
C ILE A 87 7.86 0.71 8.87
N LEU A 88 7.67 0.17 7.66
CA LEU A 88 7.27 0.95 6.49
C LEU A 88 5.87 1.51 6.69
N LYS A 89 5.71 2.83 6.49
CA LYS A 89 4.40 3.49 6.52
C LYS A 89 3.90 3.77 5.11
N LYS A 90 4.76 4.34 4.27
CA LYS A 90 4.34 4.90 2.98
C LYS A 90 5.44 4.88 1.93
N ILE A 91 5.08 4.63 0.68
CA ILE A 91 5.97 4.81 -0.47
C ILE A 91 5.31 5.78 -1.43
N ILE A 92 6.03 6.85 -1.79
CA ILE A 92 5.62 7.80 -2.83
C ILE A 92 6.54 7.62 -4.03
N ILE A 93 5.96 7.53 -5.21
CA ILE A 93 6.65 7.29 -6.48
C ILE A 93 6.23 8.37 -7.48
N LEU A 94 7.21 9.09 -8.01
CA LEU A 94 7.05 9.95 -9.18
C LEU A 94 7.80 9.33 -10.34
N SER A 95 7.08 8.95 -11.40
CA SER A 95 7.68 8.34 -12.59
C SER A 95 7.56 9.27 -13.78
N ASP A 96 8.70 9.66 -14.37
CA ASP A 96 8.77 10.40 -15.61
C ASP A 96 8.86 9.40 -16.77
N ILE A 97 7.84 9.39 -17.63
CA ILE A 97 7.71 8.43 -18.72
C ILE A 97 7.45 9.20 -20.02
N ALA A 98 8.48 9.33 -20.85
CA ALA A 98 8.43 10.16 -22.07
C ALA A 98 7.87 11.57 -21.80
N ASP A 99 6.65 11.84 -22.24
CA ASP A 99 5.94 13.12 -22.12
C ASP A 99 5.08 13.25 -20.85
N ARG A 100 4.72 12.14 -20.19
CA ARG A 100 3.88 12.12 -18.99
C ARG A 100 4.67 11.96 -17.69
N GLN A 101 4.06 12.36 -16.59
CA GLN A 101 4.56 12.10 -15.24
C GLN A 101 3.46 11.43 -14.42
N SER A 102 3.67 10.19 -14.00
CA SER A 102 2.72 9.49 -13.12
C SER A 102 3.10 9.67 -11.64
N TYR A 103 2.08 9.62 -10.79
CA TYR A 103 2.24 9.64 -9.33
C TYR A 103 1.61 8.37 -8.76
N THR A 104 2.33 7.69 -7.87
CA THR A 104 1.78 6.58 -7.09
C THR A 104 2.08 6.79 -5.62
N ASP A 105 1.09 6.52 -4.78
CA ASP A 105 1.13 6.65 -3.33
C ASP A 105 0.61 5.34 -2.74
N MET A 106 1.45 4.67 -1.95
CA MET A 106 1.18 3.36 -1.37
C MET A 106 1.31 3.43 0.14
N LEU A 107 0.24 3.08 0.84
CA LEU A 107 0.17 3.05 2.30
C LEU A 107 0.22 1.61 2.80
N PHE A 108 0.98 1.38 3.87
CA PHE A 108 1.19 0.07 4.47
C PHE A 108 0.73 0.05 5.94
N ASP A 109 0.12 -1.05 6.37
CA ASP A 109 -0.18 -1.28 7.78
C ASP A 109 1.08 -1.63 8.60
N GLU A 110 0.93 -1.77 9.92
CA GLU A 110 2.04 -2.15 10.82
C GLU A 110 2.67 -3.50 10.49
N SER A 111 1.93 -4.41 9.85
CA SER A 111 2.44 -5.71 9.39
C SER A 111 3.12 -5.62 8.02
N GLY A 112 3.10 -4.43 7.41
CA GLY A 112 3.64 -4.18 6.08
C GLY A 112 2.75 -4.67 4.94
N ASN A 113 1.45 -4.89 5.15
CA ASN A 113 0.54 -5.16 4.05
C ASN A 113 0.09 -3.84 3.41
N PRO A 114 -0.05 -3.78 2.07
CA PRO A 114 -0.67 -2.63 1.41
C PRO A 114 -2.13 -2.50 1.85
N VAL A 115 -2.51 -1.30 2.30
CA VAL A 115 -3.89 -0.97 2.68
C VAL A 115 -4.52 0.10 1.79
N LEU A 116 -3.69 0.93 1.14
CA LEU A 116 -4.15 1.90 0.16
C LEU A 116 -3.12 2.03 -0.96
N VAL A 117 -3.61 2.10 -2.20
CA VAL A 117 -2.84 2.56 -3.35
C VAL A 117 -3.63 3.66 -4.04
N PHE A 118 -3.02 4.82 -4.21
CA PHE A 118 -3.51 5.91 -5.04
C PHE A 118 -2.58 6.06 -6.25
N TYR A 119 -3.16 6.21 -7.44
CA TYR A 119 -2.42 6.28 -8.70
C TYR A 119 -3.00 7.37 -9.60
N THR A 120 -2.13 8.25 -10.10
CA THR A 120 -2.44 9.21 -11.15
C THR A 120 -1.58 8.91 -12.37
N ASN A 121 -2.21 8.67 -13.51
CA ASN A 121 -1.50 8.29 -14.74
C ASN A 121 -0.65 9.43 -15.34
N ASN A 122 -1.15 10.67 -15.29
CA ASN A 122 -0.40 11.83 -15.76
C ASN A 122 -0.77 13.11 -15.00
N LEU A 123 0.09 13.53 -14.08
CA LEU A 123 -0.06 14.78 -13.32
C LEU A 123 -0.11 16.03 -14.22
N LYS A 124 0.48 15.97 -15.43
CA LYS A 124 0.49 17.09 -16.37
C LYS A 124 -0.82 17.24 -17.14
N ASN A 125 -1.69 16.23 -17.13
CA ASN A 125 -2.98 16.27 -17.81
C ASN A 125 -4.09 16.23 -16.75
N ALA A 126 -4.79 17.36 -16.60
CA ALA A 126 -5.90 17.50 -15.69
C ALA A 126 -6.97 16.42 -15.93
N SER A 127 -7.21 16.00 -17.17
CA SER A 127 -8.20 14.96 -17.52
C SER A 127 -7.78 13.53 -17.24
N SER A 128 -6.61 13.31 -16.63
CA SER A 128 -6.18 11.98 -16.23
C SER A 128 -7.04 11.41 -15.11
N SER A 129 -7.27 10.10 -15.14
CA SER A 129 -7.87 9.40 -14.02
C SER A 129 -6.93 9.36 -12.82
N ASN A 130 -7.54 9.52 -11.65
CA ASN A 130 -6.98 9.25 -10.35
C ASN A 130 -7.67 8.02 -9.79
N ASP A 131 -6.94 6.92 -9.67
CA ASP A 131 -7.46 5.66 -9.18
C ASP A 131 -7.06 5.48 -7.71
N ARG A 132 -7.99 5.00 -6.88
CA ARG A 132 -7.76 4.67 -5.49
C ARG A 132 -8.26 3.26 -5.22
N TYR A 133 -7.41 2.45 -4.61
CA TYR A 133 -7.70 1.09 -4.18
C TYR A 133 -7.46 1.02 -2.69
N MET A 134 -8.42 0.49 -1.93
CA MET A 134 -8.22 0.18 -0.51
C MET A 134 -8.42 -1.31 -0.24
N TYR A 135 -7.63 -1.83 0.68
CA TYR A 135 -7.59 -3.25 0.98
C TYR A 135 -7.78 -3.51 2.48
N ASN A 136 -8.43 -4.61 2.78
CA ASN A 136 -8.47 -5.20 4.12
C ASN A 136 -8.10 -6.67 4.01
N ASN A 137 -7.13 -7.13 4.80
CA ASN A 137 -6.65 -8.51 4.76
C ASN A 137 -6.36 -9.02 3.33
N ARG A 138 -5.68 -8.19 2.53
CA ARG A 138 -5.32 -8.49 1.13
C ARG A 138 -6.53 -8.70 0.19
N LYS A 139 -7.71 -8.25 0.58
CA LYS A 139 -8.91 -8.21 -0.25
C LYS A 139 -9.21 -6.76 -0.62
N LEU A 140 -9.52 -6.49 -1.88
CA LEU A 140 -10.03 -5.18 -2.30
C LEU A 140 -11.38 -4.96 -1.60
N ILE A 141 -11.51 -3.82 -0.91
CA ILE A 141 -12.76 -3.42 -0.23
C ILE A 141 -13.36 -2.14 -0.80
N TYR A 142 -12.54 -1.35 -1.51
CA TYR A 142 -12.96 -0.11 -2.13
C TYR A 142 -12.13 0.17 -3.37
N TYR A 143 -12.80 0.66 -4.42
CA TYR A 143 -12.17 1.20 -5.61
C TYR A 143 -12.88 2.49 -6.02
N SER A 144 -12.12 3.52 -6.37
CA SER A 144 -12.68 4.71 -7.01
C SER A 144 -11.80 5.16 -8.15
N THR A 145 -12.43 5.67 -9.21
CA THR A 145 -11.74 6.40 -10.26
C THR A 145 -12.36 7.78 -10.38
N THR A 146 -11.53 8.81 -10.28
CA THR A 146 -11.94 10.19 -10.48
C THR A 146 -11.26 10.70 -11.73
N LYS A 147 -12.05 11.08 -12.75
CA LYS A 147 -11.55 11.78 -13.93
C LYS A 147 -11.79 13.27 -13.73
N ASN A 148 -10.74 14.06 -13.77
CA ASN A 148 -10.86 15.52 -13.72
C ASN A 148 -11.13 16.06 -15.14
N THR A 149 -12.34 15.83 -15.66
CA THR A 149 -12.74 16.35 -16.99
C THR A 149 -12.94 17.88 -16.93
N GLU A 150 -12.98 18.55 -18.09
CA GLU A 150 -13.22 20.01 -18.18
C GLU A 150 -14.55 20.45 -17.53
N LEU A 151 -15.49 19.51 -17.30
CA LEU A 151 -16.80 19.74 -16.71
C LEU A 151 -16.88 19.45 -15.20
N GLY A 152 -15.74 19.30 -14.53
CA GLY A 152 -15.66 18.94 -13.12
C GLY A 152 -15.31 17.46 -12.91
N ALA A 153 -15.03 17.08 -11.67
CA ALA A 153 -14.61 15.72 -11.33
C ALA A 153 -15.75 14.72 -11.55
N GLU A 154 -15.68 13.91 -12.60
CA GLU A 154 -16.49 12.69 -12.72
C GLU A 154 -15.93 11.67 -11.74
N THR A 155 -16.76 11.17 -10.83
CA THR A 155 -16.34 10.24 -9.76
C THR A 155 -17.16 8.98 -9.83
N ASP A 156 -16.50 7.86 -10.11
CA ASP A 156 -17.06 6.53 -9.97
C ASP A 156 -16.49 5.89 -8.70
N SER A 157 -17.35 5.32 -7.85
CA SER A 157 -16.97 4.70 -6.59
C SER A 157 -17.63 3.33 -6.46
N TYR A 158 -16.86 2.34 -6.02
CA TYR A 158 -17.23 0.94 -5.95
C TYR A 158 -16.83 0.35 -4.60
N ASP A 159 -17.62 -0.59 -4.12
CA ASP A 159 -17.40 -1.38 -2.90
C ASP A 159 -17.54 -2.89 -3.20
N GLU A 160 -17.36 -3.71 -2.17
CA GLU A 160 -17.41 -5.17 -2.30
C GLU A 160 -18.69 -5.72 -2.92
N SER A 161 -19.82 -5.00 -2.81
CA SER A 161 -21.12 -5.44 -3.32
C SER A 161 -21.27 -5.25 -4.83
N ASN A 162 -20.48 -4.38 -5.45
CA ASN A 162 -20.63 -3.98 -6.84
C ASN A 162 -19.34 -4.08 -7.68
N PHE A 163 -18.30 -4.75 -7.18
CA PHE A 163 -17.09 -4.97 -7.97
C PHE A 163 -17.30 -5.88 -9.18
N GLU A 164 -16.89 -5.36 -10.34
CA GLU A 164 -16.69 -6.16 -11.54
C GLU A 164 -15.33 -6.89 -11.50
N THR A 165 -15.22 -7.99 -12.26
CA THR A 165 -13.97 -8.76 -12.39
C THR A 165 -12.77 -7.88 -12.79
N LYS A 166 -13.00 -6.88 -13.64
CA LYS A 166 -11.95 -5.93 -14.04
C LYS A 166 -11.39 -5.17 -12.83
N HIS A 167 -12.24 -4.66 -11.95
CA HIS A 167 -11.82 -3.87 -10.78
C HIS A 167 -11.03 -4.72 -9.80
N ILE A 168 -11.43 -5.98 -9.61
CA ILE A 168 -10.71 -6.93 -8.78
C ILE A 168 -9.31 -7.19 -9.36
N ASN A 169 -9.20 -7.42 -10.67
CA ASN A 169 -7.92 -7.67 -11.33
C ASN A 169 -6.99 -6.45 -11.25
N ASP A 170 -7.50 -5.24 -11.54
CA ASP A 170 -6.73 -4.00 -11.45
C ASP A 170 -6.23 -3.77 -10.01
N GLY A 171 -7.08 -4.04 -9.01
CA GLY A 171 -6.69 -3.97 -7.59
C GLY A 171 -5.62 -5.01 -7.22
N LEU A 172 -5.71 -6.24 -7.70
CA LEU A 172 -4.69 -7.26 -7.46
C LEU A 172 -3.33 -6.89 -8.09
N GLU A 173 -3.34 -6.27 -9.28
CA GLU A 173 -2.12 -5.77 -9.92
C GLU A 173 -1.48 -4.67 -9.06
N MET A 174 -2.27 -3.70 -8.60
CA MET A 174 -1.75 -2.61 -7.76
C MET A 174 -1.24 -3.08 -6.40
N MET A 175 -1.92 -4.05 -5.79
CA MET A 175 -1.44 -4.70 -4.56
C MET A 175 -0.09 -5.41 -4.79
N THR A 176 0.02 -6.19 -5.87
CA THR A 176 1.26 -6.87 -6.25
C THR A 176 2.40 -5.89 -6.48
N LYS A 177 2.11 -4.75 -7.15
CA LYS A 177 3.07 -3.66 -7.35
C LYS A 177 3.56 -3.10 -6.01
N ALA A 178 2.64 -2.80 -5.08
CA ALA A 178 3.00 -2.29 -3.76
C ALA A 178 3.86 -3.28 -2.95
N GLU A 179 3.55 -4.58 -3.00
CA GLU A 179 4.36 -5.61 -2.35
C GLU A 179 5.77 -5.69 -2.92
N ASN A 180 5.95 -5.49 -4.22
CA ASN A 180 7.27 -5.50 -4.83
C ASN A 180 8.11 -4.28 -4.40
N TYR A 181 7.51 -3.09 -4.27
CA TYR A 181 8.23 -1.94 -3.70
C TYR A 181 8.53 -2.10 -2.22
N LYS A 182 7.66 -2.78 -1.47
CA LYS A 182 8.00 -3.16 -0.10
C LYS A 182 9.21 -4.07 -0.04
N LYS A 183 9.29 -5.11 -0.89
CA LYS A 183 10.47 -6.00 -0.95
C LYS A 183 11.75 -5.21 -1.24
N MET A 184 11.68 -4.19 -2.10
CA MET A 184 12.79 -3.27 -2.34
C MET A 184 13.16 -2.50 -1.06
N PHE A 185 12.19 -1.93 -0.35
CA PHE A 185 12.43 -1.26 0.92
C PHE A 185 13.06 -2.22 1.96
N ASP A 186 12.51 -3.41 2.14
CA ASP A 186 13.01 -4.42 3.09
C ASP A 186 14.48 -4.77 2.77
N ALA A 187 14.84 -4.86 1.49
CA ALA A 187 16.22 -5.11 1.07
C ALA A 187 17.16 -3.93 1.42
N ILE A 188 16.71 -2.69 1.23
CA ILE A 188 17.49 -1.48 1.59
C ILE A 188 17.69 -1.43 3.10
N ALA A 189 16.61 -1.57 3.87
CA ALA A 189 16.63 -1.54 5.32
C ALA A 189 17.55 -2.63 5.88
N LYS A 190 17.48 -3.86 5.34
CA LYS A 190 18.35 -4.97 5.74
C LYS A 190 19.83 -4.65 5.55
N VAL A 191 20.22 -4.06 4.42
CA VAL A 191 21.63 -3.73 4.15
C VAL A 191 22.13 -2.69 5.16
N GLN A 192 21.36 -1.64 5.42
CA GLN A 192 21.77 -0.57 6.33
C GLN A 192 21.82 -1.01 7.79
N MET A 193 20.86 -1.85 8.20
CA MET A 193 20.82 -2.37 9.57
C MET A 193 21.86 -3.47 9.82
N SER A 194 22.32 -4.18 8.78
CA SER A 194 23.36 -5.22 8.91
C SER A 194 24.77 -4.69 9.18
N GLN A 195 24.96 -3.36 9.19
CA GLN A 195 26.23 -2.71 9.53
C GLN A 195 26.33 -2.31 11.02
N PHE A 196 25.34 -2.71 11.83
CA PHE A 196 25.34 -2.62 13.29
C PHE A 196 25.33 -4.04 13.89
#